data_AF-A0A6L9JAB3-F1
#
_entry.id   AF-A0A6L9JAB3-F1
#
_cell.length_a   1.000
_cell.length_b   1.000
_cell.length_c   1.000
_cell.angle_alpha   90.00
_cell.angle_beta   90.00
_cell.angle_gamma   90.00
#
_symmetry.space_group_name_H-M   'P 1'
#
loop_
_entity.id
_entity.type
_entity.pdbx_description
1 polymer ?
#
loop_
_entity_poly.entity_id
_entity_poly.type
_entity_poly.pdbx_seq_one_letter_code
_entity_poly.pdbx_strand_id
1 'polypeptide(L)' 'MTLIDTHCHLNFEAYDKDRHAIIREAENQDVMRIINPGIDITSSRQGIRLADEY' A
#
# COMPACT_ATOMS: atom_id res chain seq x y z
N MET A 1 10.10 -10.42 12.64
CA MET A 1 9.28 -9.74 13.68
C MET A 1 8.18 -8.99 12.96
N THR A 2 6.91 -9.30 13.18
CA THR A 2 5.80 -8.71 12.41
C THR A 2 5.68 -7.20 12.63
N LEU A 3 5.77 -6.43 11.55
CA LEU A 3 5.60 -4.97 11.52
C LEU A 3 4.32 -4.58 10.80
N ILE A 4 3.82 -3.40 11.15
CA ILE A 4 2.71 -2.72 10.48
C ILE A 4 3.22 -1.35 10.07
N ASP A 5 3.21 -1.06 8.77
CA ASP A 5 3.36 0.31 8.28
C ASP A 5 2.03 1.04 8.46
N THR A 6 2.01 1.99 9.38
CA THR A 6 0.79 2.71 9.74
C THR A 6 0.42 3.83 8.76
N HIS A 7 1.30 4.19 7.80
CA HIS A 7 1.03 5.30 6.87
C HIS A 7 1.87 5.21 5.59
N CYS A 8 1.28 4.71 4.50
CA CYS A 8 1.95 4.70 3.19
C CYS A 8 0.97 4.87 2.02
N HIS A 9 1.28 5.79 1.09
CA HIS A 9 0.41 6.12 -0.06
C HIS A 9 0.73 5.31 -1.32
N LEU A 10 0.59 3.98 -1.25
CA LEU A 10 0.92 3.09 -2.38
C LEU A 10 0.00 3.23 -3.60
N ASN A 11 -1.17 3.87 -3.46
CA ASN A 11 -2.13 4.08 -4.55
C ASN A 11 -1.72 5.21 -5.52
N PHE A 12 -0.63 5.93 -5.26
CA PHE A 12 -0.19 7.01 -6.13
C PHE A 12 0.47 6.47 -7.41
N GLU A 13 0.30 7.21 -8.51
CA GLU A 13 0.82 6.87 -9.84
C GLU A 13 2.35 6.72 -9.86
N ALA A 14 3.04 7.42 -8.96
CA ALA A 14 4.50 7.32 -8.79
C ALA A 14 4.97 5.87 -8.54
N TYR A 15 4.10 5.01 -8.01
CA TYR A 15 4.39 3.62 -7.69
C TYR A 15 3.82 2.63 -8.71
N ASP A 16 3.15 3.06 -9.79
CA ASP A 16 2.47 2.12 -10.70
C ASP A 16 3.39 1.07 -11.32
N LYS A 17 4.66 1.43 -11.55
CA LYS A 17 5.63 0.54 -12.21
C LYS A 17 6.20 -0.53 -11.28
N ASP A 18 6.26 -0.25 -9.99
CA ASP A 18 7.01 -1.04 -9.00
C ASP A 18 6.17 -1.47 -7.79
N ARG A 19 4.89 -1.10 -7.71
CA ARG A 19 3.97 -1.42 -6.59
C ARG A 19 4.00 -2.88 -6.17
N HIS A 20 3.82 -3.81 -7.11
CA HIS A 20 3.82 -5.25 -6.80
C HIS A 20 5.17 -5.69 -6.20
N ALA A 21 6.29 -5.15 -6.69
CA ALA A 21 7.61 -5.47 -6.18
C ALA A 21 7.83 -4.86 -4.78
N ILE A 22 7.37 -3.63 -4.54
CA ILE A 22 7.42 -2.96 -3.23
C ILE A 22 6.62 -3.75 -2.19
N ILE A 23 5.40 -4.19 -2.51
CA ILE A 23 4.55 -4.94 -1.59
C ILE A 23 5.19 -6.30 -1.23
N ARG A 24 5.71 -7.02 -2.23
CA ARG A 24 6.43 -8.28 -1.99
C ARG A 24 7.68 -8.07 -1.14
N GLU A 25 8.42 -6.98 -1.37
CA GLU A 25 9.60 -6.68 -0.58
C GLU A 25 9.24 -6.27 0.86
N ALA A 26 8.12 -5.56 1.05
CA ALA A 26 7.61 -5.25 2.39
C ALA A 26 7.35 -6.54 3.19
N GLU A 27 6.72 -7.55 2.58
CA GLU A 27 6.52 -8.86 3.19
C GLU A 27 7.85 -9.57 3.53
N ASN A 28 8.85 -9.51 2.64
CA ASN A 28 10.18 -10.08 2.88
C ASN A 28 10.90 -9.42 4.08
N GLN A 29 10.54 -8.18 4.41
CA GLN A 29 11.08 -7.42 5.55
C GLN A 29 10.15 -7.47 6.79
N ASP A 30 9.24 -8.46 6.85
CA ASP A 30 8.25 -8.66 7.91
C ASP A 30 7.18 -7.54 8.06
N VAL A 31 7.02 -6.63 7.09
CA VAL A 31 5.93 -5.63 7.06
C VAL A 31 4.68 -6.29 6.52
N MET A 32 3.90 -6.90 7.41
CA MET A 32 2.77 -7.77 7.05
C MET A 32 1.43 -7.05 6.86
N ARG A 33 1.41 -5.73 7.11
CA ARG A 33 0.26 -4.85 6.94
C ARG A 33 0.75 -3.45 6.58
N ILE A 34 0.05 -2.81 5.65
CA ILE A 34 0.27 -1.43 5.25
C ILE A 34 -1.07 -0.71 5.29
N ILE A 35 -1.14 0.40 6.02
CA ILE A 35 -2.31 1.27 6.05
C ILE A 35 -2.11 2.37 5.01
N ASN A 36 -3.04 2.45 4.06
CA ASN A 36 -3.02 3.48 3.02
C ASN A 36 -4.07 4.57 3.32
N PRO A 37 -3.67 5.72 3.90
CA PRO A 37 -4.59 6.79 4.21
C PRO A 37 -5.01 7.55 2.95
N GLY A 38 -6.31 7.76 2.80
CA GLY A 38 -6.85 8.64 1.76
C GLY A 38 -6.57 10.12 2.07
N ILE A 39 -6.24 10.89 1.05
CA ILE A 39 -6.06 12.36 1.14
C ILE A 39 -7.30 13.12 0.67
N ASP A 40 -8.17 12.45 -0.08
CA ASP A 40 -9.46 12.92 -0.59
C ASP A 40 -10.36 11.71 -0.91
N ILE A 41 -11.58 11.96 -1.39
CA ILE A 41 -12.54 10.89 -1.73
C ILE A 41 -12.02 9.99 -2.86
N THR A 42 -11.31 10.57 -3.84
CA THR A 42 -10.82 9.85 -5.02
C THR A 42 -9.73 8.86 -4.63
N SER A 43 -8.70 9.34 -3.93
CA SER A 43 -7.60 8.55 -3.37
C SER A 43 -8.10 7.52 -2.36
N SER A 44 -9.10 7.84 -1.52
CA SER A 44 -9.70 6.87 -0.60
C SER A 44 -10.30 5.68 -1.36
N ARG A 45 -11.02 5.94 -2.46
CA ARG A 45 -11.58 4.87 -3.31
C ARG A 45 -10.50 4.08 -4.06
N GLN A 46 -9.40 4.73 -4.46
CA GLN A 46 -8.24 4.03 -5.04
C GLN A 46 -7.60 3.11 -3.99
N GLY A 47 -7.41 3.58 -2.76
CA GLY A 47 -6.87 2.79 -1.65
C GLY A 47 -7.71 1.55 -1.34
N ILE A 48 -9.05 1.67 -1.35
CA ILE A 48 -9.95 0.51 -1.19
C ILE A 48 -9.74 -0.50 -2.32
N ARG A 49 -9.77 -0.05 -3.59
CA ARG A 49 -9.54 -0.95 -4.73
C ARG A 49 -8.18 -1.63 -4.67
N LEU A 50 -7.16 -0.91 -4.23
CA LEU A 50 -5.83 -1.47 -4.05
C LEU A 50 -5.81 -2.54 -2.96
N ALA A 51 -6.50 -2.31 -1.83
CA ALA A 51 -6.61 -3.30 -0.76
C ALA A 51 -7.45 -4.54 -1.14
N ASP A 52 -8.37 -4.43 -2.11
CA ASP A 52 -9.09 -5.60 -2.64
C ASP A 52 -8.22 -6.45 -3.60
N GLU A 53 -7.17 -5.86 -4.18
CA GLU A 53 -6.27 -6.52 -5.14
C GLU A 53 -5.15 -7.34 -4.46
N TYR A 54 -4.77 -7.00 -3.22
CA TYR A 54 -3.66 -7.59 -2.46
C TYR A 54 -4.13 -8.12 -1.10
#